data_AF-A0A3R8U2P0-F1
#
_entry.id   AF-A0A3R8U2P0-F1
#
_cell.length_a   1.000
_cell.length_b   1.000
_cell.length_c   1.000
_cell.angle_alpha   90.00
_cell.angle_beta   90.00
_cell.angle_gamma   90.00
#
_symmetry.space_group_name_H-M   'P 1'
#
loop_
_entity.id
_entity.type
_entity.pdbx_description
1 polymer ?
#
loop_
_entity_poly.entity_id
_entity_poly.type
_entity_poly.pdbx_seq_one_letter_code
_entity_poly.pdbx_strand_id
1 'polypeptide(L)'
;MHTPALLSTALLVALASAAPAHAAPSEQPRTATAAASDTWSPTQTYTAGCVVIFQGRYFKAKWWADAGQSPAQIDPAQPWLSPWEEIAKTTPGCDGGGGTPVDPDPHPDPLEPVQIPLSTLRADEARLTDFPLMQQTLASIRTLPNAEVEAVQPLRQANPENVRRVEALISNEQFEFLFPLRAPEYTYRGFLQAFAKFPAICATYADGRDSNAVCRKTLATMVAHFAQETGGHDAHSAIPEWRQALVHVREMGWSEDRAGGYAGECNPSTWQGQTWPCGTFADGPNAGRYKSYFGRGAKQLSYNYNYGPFSDAMFGTVRTLLDRPDLVADTWLNLASAAFFYMYPQPPKPSMMHVIDGSWQPNAHDVGNGLVPGFGVTTQIINGGVECGGSSEHLQSQNRITYYKAAAQYFNVPVPGNEVLGCKGMKQFDEGGAGALPIYWEENYDWVPGNVGGRSYQCKLVTYQTPYSALKPADYVNCVIDKFPNVEVVE
;
A
#
# COMPACT_ATOMS: atom_id res chain seq x y z
N MET A 1 39.49 -11.75 9.32
CA MET A 1 38.79 -12.95 8.80
C MET A 1 37.55 -13.17 9.65
N HIS A 2 36.41 -12.58 9.27
CA HIS A 2 35.11 -12.92 9.86
C HIS A 2 34.05 -12.81 8.75
N THR A 3 33.34 -13.91 8.55
CA THR A 3 32.24 -14.16 7.61
C THR A 3 30.97 -13.41 8.01
N PRO A 4 30.15 -12.90 7.05
CA PRO A 4 28.81 -12.45 7.36
C PRO A 4 27.84 -13.65 7.36
N ALA A 5 26.95 -13.66 8.35
CA ALA A 5 25.96 -14.70 8.56
C ALA A 5 24.83 -14.63 7.51
N LEU A 6 24.48 -15.81 7.00
CA LEU A 6 23.39 -16.08 6.07
C LEU A 6 22.02 -15.77 6.72
N LEU A 7 21.15 -15.06 5.98
CA LEU A 7 19.73 -14.93 6.30
C LEU A 7 19.06 -16.30 6.18
N SER A 8 18.41 -16.73 7.26
CA SER A 8 17.63 -17.96 7.33
C SER A 8 16.18 -17.68 6.89
N THR A 9 15.74 -18.35 5.84
CA THR A 9 14.36 -18.45 5.36
C THR A 9 13.47 -19.13 6.39
N ALA A 10 12.40 -18.45 6.84
CA ALA A 10 11.38 -19.06 7.68
C ALA A 10 10.38 -19.87 6.83
N LEU A 11 10.42 -21.18 7.04
CA LEU A 11 9.53 -22.20 6.48
C LEU A 11 8.22 -22.23 7.30
N LEU A 12 7.06 -21.99 6.68
CA LEU A 12 5.77 -22.29 7.31
C LEU A 12 5.58 -23.82 7.36
N VAL A 13 5.59 -24.39 8.58
CA VAL A 13 5.11 -25.75 8.84
C VAL A 13 3.76 -25.65 9.55
N ALA A 14 2.70 -26.12 8.88
CA ALA A 14 1.38 -26.27 9.47
C ALA A 14 1.37 -27.51 10.40
N LEU A 15 1.07 -27.28 11.68
CA LEU A 15 0.79 -28.33 12.67
C LEU A 15 -0.67 -28.77 12.54
N ALA A 16 -0.89 -30.00 12.07
CA ALA A 16 -2.18 -30.67 12.15
C ALA A 16 -2.39 -31.22 13.58
N SER A 17 -3.44 -30.77 14.26
CA SER A 17 -3.88 -31.31 15.54
C SER A 17 -4.76 -32.55 15.31
N ALA A 18 -4.32 -33.68 15.86
CA ALA A 18 -5.10 -34.91 15.91
C ALA A 18 -6.14 -34.85 17.05
N ALA A 19 -7.41 -35.11 16.72
CA ALA A 19 -8.49 -35.28 17.69
C ALA A 19 -8.61 -36.75 18.13
N PRO A 20 -9.07 -37.04 19.36
CA PRO A 20 -9.07 -38.40 19.91
C PRO A 20 -10.27 -39.22 19.47
N ALA A 21 -10.02 -40.52 19.24
CA ALA A 21 -11.00 -41.54 18.91
C ALA A 21 -12.08 -41.67 20.01
N HIS A 22 -13.34 -41.54 19.63
CA HIS A 22 -14.49 -41.91 20.45
C HIS A 22 -15.13 -43.19 19.92
N ALA A 23 -15.41 -44.09 20.86
CA ALA A 23 -15.93 -45.44 20.67
C ALA A 23 -17.34 -45.46 20.04
N ALA A 24 -17.56 -46.47 19.20
CA ALA A 24 -18.83 -46.74 18.53
C ALA A 24 -19.89 -47.29 19.52
N PRO A 25 -21.16 -46.85 19.42
CA PRO A 25 -22.29 -47.60 19.94
C PRO A 25 -22.89 -48.54 18.88
N SER A 26 -23.35 -49.67 19.39
CA SER A 26 -23.98 -50.83 18.74
C SER A 26 -25.06 -50.54 17.70
N GLU A 27 -25.01 -51.28 16.59
CA GLU A 27 -26.08 -51.41 15.60
C GLU A 27 -27.31 -52.14 16.17
N GLN A 28 -28.48 -51.53 15.95
CA GLN A 28 -29.75 -52.25 15.78
C GLN A 28 -30.25 -52.01 14.35
N PRO A 29 -30.87 -53.01 13.69
CA PRO A 29 -31.10 -52.98 12.26
C PRO A 29 -32.21 -51.97 11.92
N ARG A 30 -31.85 -50.87 11.27
CA ARG A 30 -32.81 -50.02 10.56
C ARG A 30 -33.03 -50.61 9.19
N THR A 31 -34.30 -50.94 8.93
CA THR A 31 -34.83 -51.30 7.63
C THR A 31 -34.33 -50.33 6.56
N ALA A 32 -33.60 -50.83 5.57
CA ALA A 32 -33.17 -50.08 4.41
C ALA A 32 -34.39 -49.64 3.59
N THR A 33 -34.80 -48.39 3.74
CA THR A 33 -35.56 -47.71 2.69
C THR A 33 -34.60 -47.48 1.53
N ALA A 34 -34.92 -48.04 0.36
CA ALA A 34 -34.13 -47.86 -0.85
C ALA A 34 -33.86 -46.36 -1.08
N ALA A 35 -32.58 -45.97 -1.08
CA ALA A 35 -32.18 -44.64 -1.51
C ALA A 35 -32.63 -44.47 -2.97
N ALA A 36 -33.26 -43.34 -3.28
CA ALA A 36 -33.65 -43.06 -4.65
C ALA A 36 -32.38 -42.97 -5.51
N SER A 37 -32.37 -43.63 -6.67
CA SER A 37 -31.21 -43.61 -7.56
C SER A 37 -30.96 -42.20 -8.09
N ASP A 38 -29.70 -41.79 -8.16
CA ASP A 38 -29.31 -40.51 -8.75
C ASP A 38 -29.85 -40.39 -10.18
N THR A 39 -30.39 -39.22 -10.51
CA THR A 39 -30.93 -38.88 -11.83
C THR A 39 -30.20 -37.73 -12.49
N TRP A 40 -29.29 -37.06 -11.79
CA TRP A 40 -28.39 -36.06 -12.37
C TRP A 40 -27.30 -36.74 -13.22
N SER A 41 -27.00 -36.16 -14.37
CA SER A 41 -25.99 -36.62 -15.31
C SER A 41 -25.05 -35.46 -15.67
N PRO A 42 -23.72 -35.66 -15.63
CA PRO A 42 -22.76 -34.63 -15.99
C PRO A 42 -22.78 -34.26 -17.48
N THR A 43 -23.43 -35.07 -18.33
CA THR A 43 -23.48 -34.83 -19.79
C THR A 43 -24.81 -34.22 -20.25
N GLN A 44 -25.73 -33.93 -19.33
CA GLN A 44 -27.07 -33.47 -19.64
C GLN A 44 -27.25 -32.02 -19.20
N THR A 45 -28.00 -31.26 -19.99
CA THR A 45 -28.47 -29.91 -19.63
C THR A 45 -29.86 -29.99 -19.01
N TYR A 46 -30.16 -29.08 -18.09
CA TYR A 46 -31.44 -29.04 -17.38
C TYR A 46 -32.05 -27.65 -17.47
N THR A 47 -33.32 -27.56 -17.85
CA THR A 47 -34.07 -26.29 -17.87
C THR A 47 -34.47 -25.88 -16.46
N ALA A 48 -34.77 -24.59 -16.28
CA ALA A 48 -35.36 -24.07 -15.05
C ALA A 48 -36.55 -24.94 -14.61
N GLY A 49 -36.61 -25.26 -13.32
CA GLY A 49 -37.65 -26.11 -12.73
C GLY A 49 -37.39 -27.61 -12.79
N CYS A 50 -36.42 -28.09 -13.58
CA CYS A 50 -36.03 -29.50 -13.57
C CYS A 50 -35.60 -29.95 -12.17
N VAL A 51 -36.10 -31.10 -11.75
CA VAL A 51 -35.72 -31.72 -10.48
C VAL A 51 -34.87 -32.96 -10.73
N VAL A 52 -33.69 -33.00 -10.10
CA VAL A 52 -32.76 -34.13 -10.17
C VAL A 52 -32.46 -34.67 -8.77
N ILE A 53 -32.02 -35.93 -8.73
CA ILE A 53 -31.43 -36.56 -7.55
C ILE A 53 -29.92 -36.61 -7.76
N PHE A 54 -29.17 -36.09 -6.79
CA PHE A 54 -27.72 -36.17 -6.75
C PHE A 54 -27.26 -36.53 -5.34
N GLN A 55 -26.48 -37.61 -5.21
CA GLN A 55 -26.07 -38.18 -3.93
C GLN A 55 -27.25 -38.42 -2.96
N GLY A 56 -28.40 -38.87 -3.50
CA GLY A 56 -29.61 -39.13 -2.73
C GLY A 56 -30.36 -37.88 -2.22
N ARG A 57 -29.94 -36.67 -2.59
CA ARG A 57 -30.60 -35.39 -2.29
C ARG A 57 -31.30 -34.82 -3.53
N TYR A 58 -32.31 -33.98 -3.32
CA TYR A 58 -33.14 -33.44 -4.39
C TYR A 58 -32.71 -32.01 -4.68
N PHE A 59 -32.47 -31.72 -5.95
CA PHE A 59 -32.08 -30.39 -6.40
C PHE A 59 -33.01 -29.92 -7.50
N LYS A 60 -33.40 -28.66 -7.43
CA LYS A 60 -34.14 -27.98 -8.48
C LYS A 60 -33.21 -27.03 -9.22
N ALA A 61 -33.29 -27.04 -10.54
CA ALA A 61 -32.62 -26.04 -11.36
C ALA A 61 -33.37 -24.70 -11.21
N LYS A 62 -32.72 -23.68 -10.65
CA LYS A 62 -33.27 -22.32 -10.53
C LYS A 62 -33.39 -21.64 -11.90
N TRP A 63 -32.46 -21.94 -12.79
CA TRP A 63 -32.43 -21.54 -14.21
C TRP A 63 -31.78 -22.65 -15.05
N TRP A 64 -31.32 -22.36 -16.26
CA TRP A 64 -30.62 -23.31 -17.12
C TRP A 64 -29.31 -23.81 -16.48
N ALA A 65 -29.17 -25.12 -16.32
CA ALA A 65 -27.94 -25.76 -15.89
C ALA A 65 -27.26 -26.47 -17.08
N ASP A 66 -26.04 -26.05 -17.41
CA ASP A 66 -25.24 -26.66 -18.47
C ASP A 66 -24.66 -28.01 -18.08
N ALA A 67 -24.26 -28.79 -19.09
CA ALA A 67 -23.57 -30.06 -18.88
C ALA A 67 -22.29 -29.82 -18.03
N GLY A 68 -22.17 -30.56 -16.92
CA GLY A 68 -21.04 -30.48 -15.99
C GLY A 68 -21.25 -29.52 -14.82
N GLN A 69 -22.26 -28.64 -14.84
CA GLN A 69 -22.65 -27.84 -13.68
C GLN A 69 -23.38 -28.73 -12.67
N SER A 70 -22.70 -29.06 -11.58
CA SER A 70 -23.13 -30.09 -10.63
C SER A 70 -23.70 -29.48 -9.34
N PRO A 71 -24.73 -30.11 -8.71
CA PRO A 71 -25.11 -29.77 -7.34
C PRO A 71 -23.97 -29.85 -6.32
N ALA A 72 -22.90 -30.61 -6.60
CA ALA A 72 -21.69 -30.63 -5.77
C ALA A 72 -20.90 -29.31 -5.75
N GLN A 73 -21.14 -28.41 -6.70
CA GLN A 73 -20.44 -27.13 -6.84
C GLN A 73 -21.16 -25.98 -6.12
N ILE A 74 -22.24 -26.26 -5.38
CA ILE A 74 -22.89 -25.25 -4.54
C ILE A 74 -21.90 -24.85 -3.44
N ASP A 75 -21.38 -23.63 -3.54
CA ASP A 75 -20.65 -22.99 -2.45
C ASP A 75 -21.65 -22.55 -1.37
N PRO A 76 -21.56 -23.06 -0.12
CA PRO A 76 -22.43 -22.62 0.97
C PRO A 76 -22.35 -21.13 1.28
N ALA A 77 -21.23 -20.47 0.98
CA ALA A 77 -21.06 -19.03 1.16
C ALA A 77 -21.67 -18.21 0.00
N GLN A 78 -21.86 -18.82 -1.18
CA GLN A 78 -22.41 -18.18 -2.38
C GLN A 78 -23.39 -19.09 -3.14
N PRO A 79 -24.44 -19.62 -2.49
CA PRO A 79 -25.35 -20.61 -3.10
C PRO A 79 -26.17 -20.05 -4.27
N TRP A 80 -26.23 -18.73 -4.42
CA TRP A 80 -26.86 -18.05 -5.54
C TRP A 80 -26.04 -18.10 -6.85
N LEU A 81 -24.77 -18.52 -6.84
CA LEU A 81 -23.97 -18.69 -8.08
C LEU A 81 -24.21 -20.04 -8.77
N SER A 82 -24.66 -21.05 -8.02
CA SER A 82 -24.98 -22.35 -8.60
C SER A 82 -26.37 -22.33 -9.24
N PRO A 83 -26.61 -22.97 -10.40
CA PRO A 83 -27.95 -23.16 -10.95
C PRO A 83 -28.81 -24.08 -10.09
N TRP A 84 -28.22 -24.81 -9.14
CA TRP A 84 -28.92 -25.80 -8.31
C TRP A 84 -29.27 -25.24 -6.93
N GLU A 85 -30.49 -25.50 -6.49
CA GLU A 85 -30.91 -25.33 -5.09
C GLU A 85 -31.33 -26.69 -4.50
N GLU A 86 -30.93 -26.98 -3.28
CA GLU A 86 -31.40 -28.18 -2.57
C GLU A 86 -32.85 -27.96 -2.13
N ILE A 87 -33.72 -28.91 -2.44
CA ILE A 87 -35.16 -28.85 -2.12
C ILE A 87 -35.61 -30.08 -1.33
N ALA A 88 -36.81 -29.99 -0.76
CA ALA A 88 -37.46 -31.15 -0.16
C ALA A 88 -37.73 -32.23 -1.21
N LYS A 89 -37.77 -33.49 -0.76
CA LYS A 89 -38.05 -34.66 -1.60
C LYS A 89 -39.33 -34.48 -2.41
N THR A 90 -39.22 -34.58 -3.74
CA THR A 90 -40.32 -34.47 -4.70
C THR A 90 -40.09 -35.41 -5.89
N THR A 91 -41.00 -35.46 -6.86
CA THR A 91 -40.82 -36.29 -8.06
C THR A 91 -39.72 -35.71 -8.96
N PRO A 92 -38.65 -36.45 -9.29
CA PRO A 92 -37.64 -36.01 -10.26
C PRO A 92 -38.24 -35.99 -11.66
N GLY A 93 -37.85 -34.99 -12.45
CA GLY A 93 -38.39 -34.80 -13.79
C GLY A 93 -38.32 -33.36 -14.25
N CYS A 94 -38.55 -33.18 -15.54
CA CYS A 94 -38.67 -31.89 -16.20
C CYS A 94 -40.07 -31.84 -16.83
N ASP A 95 -41.09 -31.58 -16.01
CA ASP A 95 -42.47 -31.59 -16.49
C ASP A 95 -42.79 -30.32 -17.29
N GLY A 96 -42.88 -30.47 -18.62
CA GLY A 96 -43.79 -29.74 -19.51
C GLY A 96 -43.51 -28.26 -19.80
N GLY A 97 -42.95 -27.99 -20.98
CA GLY A 97 -42.98 -26.67 -21.60
C GLY A 97 -42.16 -26.56 -22.88
N GLY A 98 -42.52 -27.30 -23.94
CA GLY A 98 -41.94 -27.16 -25.28
C GLY A 98 -42.34 -25.86 -26.01
N GLY A 99 -42.29 -24.73 -25.33
CA GLY A 99 -42.30 -23.41 -25.93
C GLY A 99 -40.97 -22.74 -25.61
N THR A 100 -40.38 -22.02 -26.56
CA THR A 100 -39.31 -21.07 -26.26
C THR A 100 -39.78 -20.20 -25.08
N PRO A 101 -39.13 -20.26 -23.91
CA PRO A 101 -39.52 -19.44 -22.78
C PRO A 101 -39.37 -17.97 -23.16
N VAL A 102 -40.45 -17.20 -23.04
CA VAL A 102 -40.33 -15.76 -22.89
C VAL A 102 -40.00 -15.58 -21.41
N ASP A 103 -38.79 -15.12 -21.15
CA ASP A 103 -38.32 -14.79 -19.81
C ASP A 103 -39.25 -13.69 -19.22
N PRO A 104 -39.98 -13.95 -18.11
CA PRO A 104 -40.86 -12.94 -17.52
C PRO A 104 -40.09 -11.79 -16.88
N ASP A 105 -38.77 -11.92 -16.76
CA ASP A 105 -37.85 -10.84 -16.44
C ASP A 105 -36.52 -11.20 -17.12
N PRO A 106 -36.18 -10.64 -18.31
CA PRO A 106 -34.93 -10.96 -18.96
C PRO A 106 -33.84 -10.60 -17.96
N HIS A 107 -33.25 -11.60 -17.30
CA HIS A 107 -32.05 -11.35 -16.55
C HIS A 107 -30.97 -11.26 -17.62
N PRO A 108 -30.50 -10.03 -17.93
CA PRO A 108 -29.42 -9.87 -18.89
C PRO A 108 -28.28 -10.80 -18.48
N ASP A 109 -27.66 -11.46 -19.47
CA ASP A 109 -26.46 -12.26 -19.26
C ASP A 109 -25.53 -11.46 -18.33
N PRO A 110 -24.90 -12.03 -17.29
CA PRO A 110 -23.92 -11.33 -16.48
C PRO A 110 -22.77 -10.69 -17.31
N LEU A 111 -22.64 -11.06 -18.59
CA LEU A 111 -21.76 -10.48 -19.59
C LEU A 111 -22.40 -9.44 -20.53
N GLU A 112 -23.69 -9.12 -20.40
CA GLU A 112 -24.29 -8.03 -21.17
C GLU A 112 -23.60 -6.71 -20.85
N PRO A 113 -23.26 -5.91 -21.89
CA PRO A 113 -22.65 -4.61 -21.70
C PRO A 113 -23.52 -3.68 -20.86
N VAL A 114 -22.95 -3.14 -19.79
CA VAL A 114 -23.55 -2.11 -18.94
C VAL A 114 -22.87 -0.79 -19.23
N GLN A 115 -23.61 0.14 -19.84
CA GLN A 115 -23.07 1.46 -20.13
C GLN A 115 -23.12 2.36 -18.89
N ILE A 116 -21.97 2.85 -18.46
CA ILE A 116 -21.87 3.78 -17.34
C ILE A 116 -21.19 5.07 -17.82
N PRO A 117 -21.83 6.25 -17.68
CA PRO A 117 -21.20 7.51 -18.01
C PRO A 117 -19.93 7.75 -17.19
N LEU A 118 -18.86 8.23 -17.83
CA LEU A 118 -17.61 8.63 -17.17
C LEU A 118 -17.85 9.70 -16.11
N SER A 119 -18.83 10.58 -16.35
CA SER A 119 -19.29 11.58 -15.38
C SER A 119 -19.84 10.96 -14.09
N THR A 120 -20.55 9.83 -14.17
CA THR A 120 -21.04 9.08 -13.01
C THR A 120 -19.88 8.52 -12.20
N LEU A 121 -18.92 7.86 -12.85
CA LEU A 121 -17.76 7.28 -12.17
C LEU A 121 -16.89 8.34 -11.50
N ARG A 122 -16.69 9.50 -12.16
CA ARG A 122 -15.98 10.64 -11.56
C ARG A 122 -16.72 11.25 -10.38
N ALA A 123 -18.05 11.30 -10.43
CA ALA A 123 -18.86 11.77 -9.32
C ALA A 123 -18.79 10.80 -8.12
N ASP A 124 -18.76 9.50 -8.37
CA ASP A 124 -18.57 8.48 -7.34
C ASP A 124 -17.17 8.55 -6.70
N GLU A 125 -16.11 8.67 -7.50
CA GLU A 125 -14.74 8.88 -7.00
C GLU A 125 -14.66 10.12 -6.08
N ALA A 126 -15.23 11.25 -6.52
CA ALA A 126 -15.28 12.48 -5.73
C ALA A 126 -16.06 12.28 -4.42
N ARG A 127 -17.25 11.69 -4.48
CA ARG A 127 -18.10 11.43 -3.31
C ARG A 127 -17.43 10.50 -2.30
N LEU A 128 -16.80 9.42 -2.78
CA LEU A 128 -16.16 8.42 -1.91
C LEU A 128 -14.87 8.93 -1.26
N THR A 129 -14.25 9.97 -1.83
CA THR A 129 -13.05 10.62 -1.28
C THR A 129 -13.34 11.93 -0.55
N ASP A 130 -14.59 12.39 -0.51
CA ASP A 130 -15.00 13.63 0.15
C ASP A 130 -15.18 13.45 1.66
N PHE A 131 -14.06 13.25 2.36
CA PHE A 131 -14.02 13.27 3.82
C PHE A 131 -12.71 13.88 4.34
N PRO A 132 -12.72 14.50 5.53
CA PRO A 132 -11.65 15.42 5.95
C PRO A 132 -10.24 14.82 5.90
N LEU A 133 -10.06 13.59 6.37
CA LEU A 133 -8.73 12.96 6.41
C LEU A 133 -8.17 12.64 5.01
N MET A 134 -9.03 12.21 4.08
CA MET A 134 -8.62 12.01 2.69
C MET A 134 -8.25 13.34 2.03
N GLN A 135 -9.07 14.38 2.20
CA GLN A 135 -8.78 15.71 1.64
C GLN A 135 -7.47 16.31 2.19
N GLN A 136 -7.21 16.16 3.50
CA GLN A 136 -5.93 16.55 4.11
C GLN A 136 -4.75 15.77 3.52
N THR A 137 -4.92 14.47 3.32
CA THR A 137 -3.89 13.59 2.74
C THR A 137 -3.61 13.94 1.28
N LEU A 138 -4.65 14.08 0.45
CA LEU A 138 -4.51 14.52 -0.95
C LEU A 138 -3.83 15.88 -1.02
N ALA A 139 -4.22 16.82 -0.15
CA ALA A 139 -3.61 18.14 -0.09
C ALA A 139 -2.12 18.11 0.28
N SER A 140 -1.72 17.18 1.16
CA SER A 140 -0.34 17.06 1.65
C SER A 140 0.59 16.39 0.65
N ILE A 141 0.12 15.40 -0.12
CA ILE A 141 0.96 14.69 -1.11
C ILE A 141 1.08 15.42 -2.46
N ARG A 142 0.41 16.57 -2.64
CA ARG A 142 0.50 17.36 -3.87
C ARG A 142 1.96 17.66 -4.22
N THR A 143 2.26 17.58 -5.51
CA THR A 143 3.59 17.90 -6.02
C THR A 143 3.61 19.14 -6.89
N LEU A 144 4.74 19.84 -6.88
CA LEU A 144 5.02 20.92 -7.81
C LEU A 144 5.44 20.34 -9.18
N PRO A 145 5.10 20.98 -10.31
CA PRO A 145 5.60 20.59 -11.62
C PRO A 145 7.13 20.58 -11.69
N ASN A 146 7.71 19.60 -12.38
CA ASN A 146 9.18 19.45 -12.42
C ASN A 146 9.88 20.66 -13.02
N ALA A 147 9.28 21.38 -13.98
CA ALA A 147 9.88 22.60 -14.54
C ALA A 147 10.08 23.69 -13.46
N GLU A 148 9.16 23.80 -12.51
CA GLU A 148 9.27 24.76 -11.40
C GLU A 148 10.29 24.30 -10.36
N VAL A 149 10.35 22.99 -10.09
CA VAL A 149 11.37 22.39 -9.20
C VAL A 149 12.77 22.56 -9.78
N GLU A 150 12.96 22.33 -11.08
CA GLU A 150 14.26 22.54 -11.74
C GLU A 150 14.69 24.01 -11.74
N ALA A 151 13.75 24.95 -11.72
CA ALA A 151 14.04 26.38 -11.62
C ALA A 151 14.47 26.82 -10.20
N VAL A 152 14.39 25.96 -9.18
CA VAL A 152 14.83 26.28 -7.82
C VAL A 152 16.34 26.48 -7.78
N GLN A 153 16.74 27.59 -7.15
CA GLN A 153 18.13 27.96 -6.91
C GLN A 153 18.25 28.58 -5.52
N PRO A 154 19.39 28.42 -4.83
CA PRO A 154 19.63 29.12 -3.56
C PRO A 154 19.37 30.63 -3.66
N LEU A 155 18.61 31.15 -2.71
CA LEU A 155 18.23 32.56 -2.52
C LEU A 155 17.45 33.18 -3.69
N ARG A 156 16.89 32.37 -4.60
CA ARG A 156 16.03 32.87 -5.67
C ARG A 156 14.72 33.38 -5.07
N GLN A 157 14.42 34.66 -5.29
CA GLN A 157 13.20 35.31 -4.77
C GLN A 157 11.91 34.60 -5.18
N ALA A 158 11.89 34.04 -6.40
CA ALA A 158 10.78 33.28 -6.95
C ALA A 158 10.72 31.81 -6.50
N ASN A 159 11.58 31.37 -5.56
CA ASN A 159 11.42 30.06 -4.94
C ASN A 159 10.05 29.94 -4.27
N PRO A 160 9.45 28.73 -4.22
CA PRO A 160 8.23 28.49 -3.45
C PRO A 160 8.36 28.93 -1.99
N GLU A 161 7.24 29.30 -1.36
CA GLU A 161 7.25 29.85 0.01
C GLU A 161 7.87 28.90 1.03
N ASN A 162 7.55 27.61 0.94
CA ASN A 162 8.10 26.59 1.83
C ASN A 162 9.62 26.43 1.64
N VAL A 163 10.13 26.58 0.41
CA VAL A 163 11.57 26.59 0.13
C VAL A 163 12.23 27.81 0.76
N ARG A 164 11.66 29.01 0.60
CA ARG A 164 12.19 30.23 1.26
C ARG A 164 12.21 30.11 2.78
N ARG A 165 11.21 29.43 3.37
CA ARG A 165 11.20 29.11 4.81
C ARG A 165 12.36 28.19 5.20
N VAL A 166 12.63 27.16 4.40
CA VAL A 166 13.78 26.26 4.62
C VAL A 166 15.10 27.02 4.51
N GLU A 167 15.25 27.89 3.50
CA GLU A 167 16.44 28.73 3.31
C GLU A 167 16.70 29.67 4.49
N ALA A 168 15.64 30.16 5.14
CA ALA A 168 15.74 30.99 6.33
C ALA A 168 16.21 30.21 7.59
N LEU A 169 16.08 28.88 7.58
CA LEU A 169 16.48 27.99 8.69
C LEU A 169 17.81 27.27 8.43
N ILE A 170 18.12 27.00 7.17
CA ILE A 170 19.34 26.32 6.71
C ILE A 170 19.86 27.06 5.49
N SER A 171 20.90 27.87 5.67
CA SER A 171 21.73 28.39 4.58
C SER A 171 22.60 27.30 3.95
N ASN A 172 23.23 27.60 2.81
CA ASN A 172 24.20 26.67 2.20
C ASN A 172 25.35 26.33 3.17
N GLU A 173 25.87 27.31 3.90
CA GLU A 173 26.92 27.09 4.91
C GLU A 173 26.43 26.19 6.05
N GLN A 174 25.19 26.38 6.50
CA GLN A 174 24.59 25.52 7.51
C GLN A 174 24.34 24.10 7.00
N PHE A 175 24.05 23.92 5.71
CA PHE A 175 23.95 22.61 5.09
C PHE A 175 25.32 21.89 5.07
N GLU A 176 26.39 22.59 4.71
CA GLU A 176 27.77 22.07 4.81
C GLU A 176 28.14 21.73 6.26
N PHE A 177 27.71 22.57 7.20
CA PHE A 177 27.89 22.30 8.62
C PHE A 177 27.09 21.06 9.05
N LEU A 178 25.83 20.92 8.68
CA LEU A 178 25.01 19.76 9.08
C LEU A 178 25.54 18.45 8.50
N PHE A 179 26.06 18.49 7.28
CA PHE A 179 26.43 17.30 6.50
C PHE A 179 27.85 17.38 5.89
N PRO A 180 28.90 17.52 6.72
CA PRO A 180 30.29 17.71 6.27
C PRO A 180 30.90 16.48 5.60
N LEU A 181 30.35 15.28 5.86
CA LEU A 181 30.85 14.01 5.32
C LEU A 181 29.97 13.45 4.19
N ARG A 182 28.94 14.17 3.78
CA ARG A 182 27.98 13.65 2.80
C ARG A 182 28.65 13.32 1.47
N ALA A 183 28.06 12.39 0.75
CA ALA A 183 28.42 12.14 -0.64
C ALA A 183 28.11 13.36 -1.53
N PRO A 184 28.93 13.63 -2.57
CA PRO A 184 28.81 14.82 -3.41
C PRO A 184 27.48 14.95 -4.15
N GLU A 185 26.77 13.84 -4.38
CA GLU A 185 25.44 13.80 -5.01
C GLU A 185 24.38 14.52 -4.16
N TYR A 186 24.56 14.57 -2.83
CA TYR A 186 23.69 15.32 -1.94
C TYR A 186 24.07 16.80 -1.95
N THR A 187 23.43 17.57 -2.81
CA THR A 187 23.69 19.02 -2.93
C THR A 187 22.66 19.85 -2.16
N TYR A 188 23.05 21.05 -1.71
CA TYR A 188 22.11 21.98 -1.09
C TYR A 188 20.98 22.38 -2.04
N ARG A 189 21.27 22.55 -3.34
CA ARG A 189 20.22 22.76 -4.35
C ARG A 189 19.27 21.57 -4.43
N GLY A 190 19.78 20.34 -4.46
CA GLY A 190 18.96 19.13 -4.44
C GLY A 190 18.08 19.03 -3.19
N PHE A 191 18.60 19.46 -2.03
CA PHE A 191 17.82 19.60 -0.80
C PHE A 191 16.66 20.59 -0.97
N LEU A 192 16.91 21.79 -1.50
CA LEU A 192 15.84 22.76 -1.77
C LEU A 192 14.82 22.23 -2.80
N GLN A 193 15.28 21.52 -3.84
CA GLN A 193 14.42 20.89 -4.85
C GLN A 193 13.49 19.82 -4.24
N ALA A 194 13.99 19.02 -3.30
CA ALA A 194 13.19 18.02 -2.60
C ALA A 194 12.03 18.67 -1.81
N PHE A 195 12.29 19.78 -1.12
CA PHE A 195 11.23 20.54 -0.42
C PHE A 195 10.29 21.25 -1.40
N ALA A 196 10.82 21.79 -2.51
CA ALA A 196 10.02 22.43 -3.54
C ALA A 196 9.02 21.46 -4.16
N LYS A 197 9.44 20.22 -4.41
CA LYS A 197 8.60 19.19 -5.02
C LYS A 197 7.38 18.88 -4.16
N PHE A 198 7.45 19.00 -2.84
CA PHE A 198 6.35 18.74 -1.90
C PHE A 198 6.01 20.00 -1.08
N PRO A 199 5.16 20.91 -1.61
CA PRO A 199 4.87 22.20 -0.97
C PRO A 199 4.29 22.13 0.46
N ALA A 200 3.73 20.98 0.84
CA ALA A 200 3.20 20.73 2.17
C ALA A 200 4.29 20.58 3.25
N ILE A 201 5.50 20.18 2.87
CA ILE A 201 6.64 20.14 3.80
C ILE A 201 7.05 21.58 4.10
N CYS A 202 7.12 21.92 5.40
CA CYS A 202 7.38 23.28 5.84
C CYS A 202 6.37 24.28 5.23
N ALA A 203 5.10 23.90 5.12
CA ALA A 203 4.05 24.77 4.61
C ALA A 203 3.68 25.91 5.58
N THR A 204 2.92 26.87 5.07
CA THR A 204 2.30 27.92 5.87
C THR A 204 0.98 27.42 6.41
N TYR A 205 0.82 27.48 7.72
CA TYR A 205 -0.38 27.05 8.42
C TYR A 205 -1.25 28.26 8.75
N ALA A 206 -2.49 28.22 8.27
CA ALA A 206 -3.50 29.27 8.53
C ALA A 206 -4.38 28.96 9.76
N ASP A 207 -4.18 27.80 10.39
CA ASP A 207 -5.00 27.27 11.49
C ASP A 207 -4.41 27.52 12.89
N GLY A 208 -3.44 28.44 12.99
CA GLY A 208 -2.82 28.84 14.25
C GLY A 208 -1.56 28.05 14.64
N ARG A 209 -1.18 27.01 13.89
CA ARG A 209 0.11 26.33 14.08
C ARG A 209 1.28 27.24 13.69
N ASP A 210 2.36 27.22 14.48
CA ASP A 210 3.59 27.94 14.15
C ASP A 210 4.35 27.21 13.02
N SER A 211 4.28 27.77 11.82
CA SER A 211 4.89 27.20 10.62
C SER A 211 6.41 27.05 10.73
N ASN A 212 7.08 27.99 11.41
CA ASN A 212 8.52 27.91 11.60
C ASN A 212 8.88 26.88 12.67
N ALA A 213 8.09 26.73 13.72
CA ALA A 213 8.29 25.67 14.71
C ALA A 213 8.10 24.28 14.12
N VAL A 214 7.04 24.07 13.32
CA VAL A 214 6.80 22.80 12.62
C VAL A 214 7.91 22.51 11.62
N CYS A 215 8.38 23.51 10.87
CA CYS A 215 9.48 23.34 9.93
C CYS A 215 10.80 23.00 10.65
N ARG A 216 11.13 23.67 11.76
CA ARG A 216 12.30 23.31 12.59
C ARG A 216 12.22 21.86 13.08
N LYS A 217 11.06 21.42 13.56
CA LYS A 217 10.85 20.03 14.01
C LYS A 217 11.00 19.04 12.87
N THR A 218 10.42 19.35 11.70
CA THR A 218 10.59 18.57 10.46
C THR A 218 12.06 18.40 10.10
N LEU A 219 12.83 19.49 10.07
CA LEU A 219 14.26 19.48 9.76
C LEU A 219 15.07 18.67 10.78
N ALA A 220 14.80 18.84 12.08
CA ALA A 220 15.45 18.06 13.13
C ALA A 220 15.17 16.55 13.00
N THR A 221 13.91 16.18 12.75
CA THR A 221 13.49 14.80 12.52
C THR A 221 14.16 14.21 11.28
N MET A 222 14.18 14.93 10.16
CA MET A 222 14.83 14.49 8.93
C MET A 222 16.34 14.28 9.12
N VAL A 223 17.06 15.23 9.72
CA VAL A 223 18.51 15.10 10.00
C VAL A 223 18.80 13.86 10.84
N ALA A 224 18.02 13.63 11.90
CA ALA A 224 18.20 12.48 12.78
C ALA A 224 17.98 11.15 12.06
N HIS A 225 16.96 11.06 11.22
CA HIS A 225 16.72 9.85 10.44
C HIS A 225 17.78 9.68 9.34
N PHE A 226 18.20 10.73 8.63
CA PHE A 226 19.28 10.64 7.64
C PHE A 226 20.57 10.12 8.26
N ALA A 227 20.91 10.58 9.47
CA ALA A 227 22.06 10.12 10.22
C ALA A 227 22.00 8.61 10.50
N GLN A 228 20.81 8.06 10.77
CA GLN A 228 20.64 6.63 10.98
C GLN A 228 20.54 5.80 9.68
N GLU A 229 19.91 6.32 8.64
CA GLU A 229 19.70 5.56 7.39
C GLU A 229 20.97 5.51 6.53
N THR A 230 21.76 6.58 6.55
CA THR A 230 22.83 6.82 5.55
C THR A 230 24.12 7.34 6.15
N GLY A 231 24.21 7.37 7.48
CA GLY A 231 25.34 7.99 8.16
C GLY A 231 26.59 7.12 8.21
N GLY A 232 27.73 7.76 8.50
CA GLY A 232 29.01 7.08 8.67
C GLY A 232 29.12 6.25 9.95
N HIS A 233 28.36 6.58 11.00
CA HIS A 233 28.32 5.88 12.29
C HIS A 233 29.70 5.67 12.96
N ASP A 234 30.63 6.59 12.73
CA ASP A 234 31.95 6.56 13.34
C ASP A 234 31.98 7.35 14.65
N ALA A 235 31.79 6.64 15.76
CA ALA A 235 31.86 7.21 17.10
C ALA A 235 33.25 7.77 17.48
N HIS A 236 34.30 7.47 16.72
CA HIS A 236 35.67 7.98 16.96
C HIS A 236 36.02 9.19 16.09
N SER A 237 35.13 9.60 15.18
CA SER A 237 35.33 10.78 14.35
C SER A 237 35.29 12.07 15.19
N ALA A 238 36.05 13.07 14.77
CA ALA A 238 35.94 14.42 15.32
C ALA A 238 34.59 15.09 14.96
N ILE A 239 33.91 14.59 13.92
CA ILE A 239 32.56 15.01 13.57
C ILE A 239 31.57 14.15 14.38
N PRO A 240 30.67 14.75 15.18
CA PRO A 240 29.72 13.98 15.97
C PRO A 240 28.76 13.22 15.05
N GLU A 241 28.37 12.00 15.44
CA GLU A 241 27.59 11.08 14.60
C GLU A 241 26.29 11.67 14.01
N TRP A 242 25.60 12.55 14.73
CA TRP A 242 24.38 13.20 14.23
C TRP A 242 24.62 14.12 13.01
N ARG A 243 25.88 14.52 12.77
CA ARG A 243 26.34 15.27 11.59
C ARG A 243 27.02 14.38 10.55
N GLN A 244 27.04 13.08 10.74
CA GLN A 244 27.61 12.14 9.78
C GLN A 244 26.57 11.61 8.79
N ALA A 245 25.38 12.21 8.71
CA ALA A 245 24.33 11.80 7.77
C ALA A 245 24.72 11.95 6.31
N LEU A 246 24.03 11.24 5.42
CA LEU A 246 24.14 11.34 3.97
C LEU A 246 25.51 10.91 3.40
N VAL A 247 26.28 10.10 4.14
CA VAL A 247 27.54 9.52 3.66
C VAL A 247 27.30 8.51 2.55
N HIS A 248 26.24 7.71 2.66
CA HIS A 248 25.90 6.67 1.69
C HIS A 248 24.72 7.09 0.79
N VAL A 249 24.95 7.10 -0.52
CA VAL A 249 23.88 7.30 -1.52
C VAL A 249 23.26 5.99 -1.96
N ARG A 250 24.08 4.93 -2.02
CA ARG A 250 23.69 3.59 -2.45
C ARG A 250 23.93 2.62 -1.29
N GLU A 251 23.07 1.62 -1.19
CA GLU A 251 23.21 0.54 -0.22
C GLU A 251 24.59 -0.10 -0.33
N MET A 252 25.26 -0.26 0.81
CA MET A 252 26.60 -0.81 0.85
C MET A 252 26.65 -2.22 0.26
N GLY A 253 27.62 -2.47 -0.63
CA GLY A 253 27.79 -3.77 -1.29
C GLY A 253 26.99 -3.95 -2.59
N TRP A 254 26.18 -2.96 -2.98
CA TRP A 254 25.46 -2.94 -4.25
C TRP A 254 26.08 -2.00 -5.28
N SER A 255 25.81 -2.30 -6.55
CA SER A 255 26.24 -1.53 -7.71
C SER A 255 25.19 -1.60 -8.82
N GLU A 256 25.16 -0.59 -9.69
CA GLU A 256 24.13 -0.43 -10.72
C GLU A 256 24.14 -1.53 -11.79
N ASP A 257 25.26 -2.23 -11.95
CA ASP A 257 25.44 -3.34 -12.88
C ASP A 257 24.95 -4.69 -12.33
N ARG A 258 24.58 -4.77 -11.04
CA ARG A 258 24.01 -6.00 -10.48
C ARG A 258 22.55 -6.16 -10.91
N ALA A 259 22.20 -7.37 -11.34
CA ALA A 259 20.84 -7.72 -11.73
C ALA A 259 20.08 -8.50 -10.64
N GLY A 260 18.77 -8.30 -10.58
CA GLY A 260 17.84 -9.08 -9.74
C GLY A 260 17.89 -8.83 -8.23
N GLY A 261 18.61 -7.82 -7.75
CA GLY A 261 18.59 -7.42 -6.35
C GLY A 261 17.25 -6.79 -5.97
N TYR A 262 16.66 -7.22 -4.85
CA TYR A 262 15.36 -6.70 -4.39
C TYR A 262 14.23 -6.83 -5.45
N ALA A 263 14.30 -7.88 -6.28
CA ALA A 263 13.38 -8.14 -7.38
C ALA A 263 12.28 -9.18 -7.04
N GLY A 264 12.01 -9.39 -5.75
CA GLY A 264 11.06 -10.42 -5.28
C GLY A 264 9.63 -10.23 -5.81
N GLU A 265 9.23 -8.98 -6.02
CA GLU A 265 7.89 -8.60 -6.49
C GLU A 265 7.87 -8.22 -7.99
N CYS A 266 8.83 -8.72 -8.78
CA CYS A 266 8.91 -8.45 -10.21
C CYS A 266 8.09 -9.41 -11.10
N ASN A 267 7.44 -10.42 -10.51
CA ASN A 267 6.71 -11.43 -11.27
C ASN A 267 5.52 -10.82 -12.04
N PRO A 268 5.51 -10.79 -13.39
CA PRO A 268 4.45 -10.14 -14.17
C PRO A 268 3.10 -10.88 -14.10
N SER A 269 3.07 -12.09 -13.51
CA SER A 269 1.82 -12.82 -13.26
C SER A 269 1.15 -12.42 -11.95
N THR A 270 1.80 -11.64 -11.08
CA THR A 270 1.17 -11.07 -9.89
C THR A 270 0.71 -9.65 -10.17
N TRP A 271 -0.30 -9.18 -9.44
CA TRP A 271 -0.78 -7.81 -9.62
C TRP A 271 0.33 -6.79 -9.30
N GLN A 272 1.21 -7.05 -8.32
CA GLN A 272 2.33 -6.18 -7.98
C GLN A 272 3.29 -6.02 -9.16
N GLY A 273 3.63 -7.12 -9.86
CA GLY A 273 4.49 -7.07 -11.03
C GLY A 273 3.81 -6.47 -12.27
N GLN A 274 2.48 -6.39 -12.28
CA GLN A 274 1.71 -5.69 -13.32
C GLN A 274 1.60 -4.18 -13.03
N THR A 275 1.35 -3.80 -11.77
CA THR A 275 1.26 -2.41 -11.32
C THR A 275 2.62 -1.71 -11.29
N TRP A 276 3.67 -2.42 -10.86
CA TRP A 276 5.03 -1.91 -10.75
C TRP A 276 6.03 -2.80 -11.52
N PRO A 277 5.91 -2.87 -12.85
CA PRO A 277 6.70 -3.77 -13.67
C PRO A 277 8.18 -3.40 -13.63
N CYS A 278 9.01 -4.35 -13.22
CA CYS A 278 10.43 -4.13 -13.12
C CYS A 278 11.07 -3.88 -14.49
N GLY A 279 11.90 -2.85 -14.57
CA GLY A 279 12.76 -2.57 -15.71
C GLY A 279 13.80 -3.68 -15.89
N THR A 280 14.28 -3.83 -17.12
CA THR A 280 15.30 -4.81 -17.50
C THR A 280 16.54 -4.12 -18.07
N PHE A 281 17.68 -4.78 -18.04
CA PHE A 281 18.85 -4.31 -18.78
C PHE A 281 18.60 -4.49 -20.28
N ALA A 282 18.85 -3.44 -21.07
CA ALA A 282 18.68 -3.48 -22.52
C ALA A 282 19.79 -4.28 -23.21
N ASP A 283 21.00 -4.20 -22.69
CA ASP A 283 22.23 -4.73 -23.29
C ASP A 283 23.23 -5.23 -22.23
N GLY A 284 24.38 -5.72 -22.72
CA GLY A 284 25.47 -6.23 -21.88
C GLY A 284 25.21 -7.61 -21.26
N PRO A 285 26.06 -8.05 -20.31
CA PRO A 285 26.00 -9.39 -19.73
C PRO A 285 24.73 -9.67 -18.93
N ASN A 286 23.94 -8.63 -18.61
CA ASN A 286 22.67 -8.75 -17.90
C ASN A 286 21.45 -8.50 -18.77
N ALA A 287 21.60 -8.36 -20.09
CA ALA A 287 20.49 -8.09 -21.00
C ALA A 287 19.27 -9.00 -20.75
N GLY A 288 18.09 -8.41 -20.68
CA GLY A 288 16.82 -9.10 -20.39
C GLY A 288 16.59 -9.46 -18.92
N ARG A 289 17.59 -9.36 -18.04
CA ARG A 289 17.42 -9.56 -16.60
C ARG A 289 16.83 -8.32 -15.95
N TYR A 290 16.08 -8.49 -14.86
CA TYR A 290 15.57 -7.37 -14.07
C TYR A 290 16.71 -6.53 -13.47
N LYS A 291 16.49 -5.22 -13.44
CA LYS A 291 17.31 -4.27 -12.68
C LYS A 291 17.18 -4.53 -11.18
N SER A 292 18.13 -3.98 -10.42
CA SER A 292 18.11 -4.09 -8.96
C SER A 292 17.51 -2.85 -8.30
N TYR A 293 16.62 -3.09 -7.33
CA TYR A 293 15.93 -2.07 -6.55
C TYR A 293 16.46 -2.00 -5.10
N PHE A 294 17.78 -2.05 -4.95
CA PHE A 294 18.46 -1.84 -3.67
C PHE A 294 18.33 -0.39 -3.19
N GLY A 295 18.71 -0.15 -1.93
CA GLY A 295 18.61 1.16 -1.28
C GLY A 295 19.33 2.28 -2.04
N ARG A 296 18.59 3.34 -2.41
CA ARG A 296 19.17 4.59 -2.94
C ARG A 296 18.63 5.82 -2.22
N GLY A 297 19.46 6.87 -2.18
CA GLY A 297 19.13 8.17 -1.59
C GLY A 297 19.02 8.17 -0.07
N ALA A 298 18.58 9.30 0.48
CA ALA A 298 18.59 9.63 1.90
C ALA A 298 17.67 8.74 2.75
N LYS A 299 16.69 8.07 2.13
CA LYS A 299 15.79 7.11 2.77
C LYS A 299 16.12 5.65 2.46
N GLN A 300 17.15 5.39 1.65
CA GLN A 300 17.48 4.06 1.14
C GLN A 300 16.25 3.39 0.50
N LEU A 301 15.62 4.09 -0.45
CA LEU A 301 14.44 3.61 -1.17
C LEU A 301 14.75 2.26 -1.83
N SER A 302 13.95 1.24 -1.54
CA SER A 302 14.19 -0.15 -1.93
C SER A 302 12.90 -0.80 -2.44
N TYR A 303 13.00 -1.83 -3.29
CA TYR A 303 11.92 -2.57 -3.95
C TYR A 303 11.12 -1.80 -5.01
N ASN A 304 10.74 -2.49 -6.10
CA ASN A 304 9.98 -1.91 -7.23
C ASN A 304 8.66 -1.27 -6.80
N TYR A 305 7.94 -1.85 -5.83
CA TYR A 305 6.68 -1.30 -5.33
C TYR A 305 6.83 -0.01 -4.50
N ASN A 306 8.06 0.40 -4.17
CA ASN A 306 8.33 1.75 -3.64
C ASN A 306 8.87 2.70 -4.71
N TYR A 307 9.70 2.19 -5.64
CA TYR A 307 10.19 2.98 -6.78
C TYR A 307 9.06 3.38 -7.73
N GLY A 308 8.06 2.52 -7.95
CA GLY A 308 6.91 2.77 -8.81
C GLY A 308 6.07 3.97 -8.34
N PRO A 309 5.50 3.96 -7.12
CA PRO A 309 4.75 5.10 -6.59
C PRO A 309 5.59 6.37 -6.47
N PHE A 310 6.88 6.25 -6.12
CA PHE A 310 7.78 7.40 -6.12
C PHE A 310 7.96 7.98 -7.53
N SER A 311 8.14 7.12 -8.54
CA SER A 311 8.21 7.53 -9.94
C SER A 311 6.92 8.22 -10.39
N ASP A 312 5.76 7.68 -10.00
CA ASP A 312 4.46 8.25 -10.34
C ASP A 312 4.30 9.64 -9.71
N ALA A 313 4.66 9.82 -8.44
CA ALA A 313 4.66 11.14 -7.78
C ALA A 313 5.63 12.14 -8.44
N MET A 314 6.76 11.66 -8.97
CA MET A 314 7.78 12.52 -9.60
C MET A 314 7.46 12.86 -11.06
N PHE A 315 6.86 11.92 -11.81
CA PHE A 315 6.79 11.98 -13.28
C PHE A 315 5.41 11.69 -13.87
N GLY A 316 4.42 11.33 -13.06
CA GLY A 316 3.10 10.88 -13.54
C GLY A 316 3.13 9.50 -14.22
N THR A 317 4.21 8.73 -14.01
CA THR A 317 4.35 7.37 -14.51
C THR A 317 5.25 6.55 -13.60
N VAL A 318 4.92 5.26 -13.43
CA VAL A 318 5.75 4.30 -12.69
C VAL A 318 7.05 3.97 -13.44
N ARG A 319 7.12 4.19 -14.75
CA ARG A 319 8.20 3.66 -15.61
C ARG A 319 9.54 4.34 -15.39
N THR A 320 9.58 5.66 -15.23
CA THR A 320 10.85 6.42 -15.21
C THR A 320 11.86 5.84 -14.23
N LEU A 321 11.47 5.61 -12.96
CA LEU A 321 12.40 5.08 -11.95
C LEU A 321 12.41 3.56 -11.86
N LEU A 322 11.42 2.87 -12.45
CA LEU A 322 11.51 1.43 -12.64
C LEU A 322 12.53 1.06 -13.73
N ASP A 323 12.62 1.87 -14.79
CA ASP A 323 13.56 1.70 -15.89
C ASP A 323 14.90 2.37 -15.62
N ARG A 324 14.94 3.46 -14.83
CA ARG A 324 16.16 4.19 -14.46
C ARG A 324 16.26 4.41 -12.96
N PRO A 325 16.36 3.32 -12.15
CA PRO A 325 16.45 3.44 -10.70
C PRO A 325 17.70 4.19 -10.22
N ASP A 326 18.75 4.23 -11.04
CA ASP A 326 19.99 4.99 -10.81
C ASP A 326 19.74 6.50 -10.62
N LEU A 327 18.70 7.06 -11.24
CA LEU A 327 18.36 8.48 -11.10
C LEU A 327 18.03 8.87 -9.65
N VAL A 328 17.56 7.92 -8.82
CA VAL A 328 17.32 8.16 -7.40
C VAL A 328 18.62 8.45 -6.65
N ALA A 329 19.75 7.92 -7.08
CA ALA A 329 21.05 8.21 -6.48
C ALA A 329 21.68 9.49 -7.05
N ASP A 330 21.63 9.65 -8.37
CA ASP A 330 22.49 10.59 -9.11
C ASP A 330 21.88 11.98 -9.34
N THR A 331 20.64 12.21 -8.88
CA THR A 331 19.93 13.48 -9.05
C THR A 331 19.33 13.96 -7.72
N TRP A 332 18.67 15.11 -7.71
CA TRP A 332 17.97 15.63 -6.52
C TRP A 332 16.90 14.69 -5.96
N LEU A 333 16.52 13.65 -6.73
CA LEU A 333 15.68 12.56 -6.27
C LEU A 333 16.25 11.81 -5.07
N ASN A 334 17.57 11.91 -4.81
CA ASN A 334 18.21 11.30 -3.65
C ASN A 334 17.66 11.84 -2.33
N LEU A 335 17.30 13.13 -2.26
CA LEU A 335 16.64 13.75 -1.11
C LEU A 335 15.12 13.77 -1.28
N ALA A 336 14.62 13.84 -2.51
CA ALA A 336 13.19 13.79 -2.77
C ALA A 336 12.55 12.45 -2.39
N SER A 337 13.30 11.33 -2.45
CA SER A 337 12.82 10.03 -1.99
C SER A 337 12.51 10.03 -0.49
N ALA A 338 13.30 10.75 0.31
CA ALA A 338 13.03 10.94 1.73
C ALA A 338 11.86 11.90 1.98
N ALA A 339 11.78 12.99 1.22
CA ALA A 339 10.63 13.90 1.27
C ALA A 339 9.32 13.18 0.90
N PHE A 340 9.35 12.33 -0.13
CA PHE A 340 8.24 11.49 -0.53
C PHE A 340 7.81 10.55 0.61
N PHE A 341 8.74 9.78 1.19
CA PHE A 341 8.43 8.89 2.32
C PHE A 341 7.86 9.64 3.53
N TYR A 342 8.36 10.85 3.79
CA TYR A 342 7.90 11.68 4.90
C TYR A 342 6.42 12.10 4.74
N MET A 343 5.98 12.32 3.50
CA MET A 343 4.64 12.81 3.16
C MET A 343 3.64 11.71 2.81
N TYR A 344 4.10 10.68 2.10
CA TYR A 344 3.23 9.68 1.50
C TYR A 344 2.77 8.68 2.56
N PRO A 345 1.46 8.54 2.83
CA PRO A 345 0.96 7.62 3.83
C PRO A 345 1.14 6.17 3.38
N GLN A 346 1.35 5.27 4.33
CA GLN A 346 1.38 3.83 4.10
C GLN A 346 0.51 3.14 5.15
N PRO A 347 -0.83 3.20 5.00
CA PRO A 347 -1.76 2.55 5.91
C PRO A 347 -1.32 1.12 6.22
N PRO A 348 -1.35 0.71 7.50
CA PRO A 348 -1.98 1.39 8.64
C PRO A 348 -1.16 2.54 9.27
N LYS A 349 0.01 2.88 8.73
CA LYS A 349 0.88 3.93 9.24
C LYS A 349 0.42 5.31 8.74
N PRO A 350 0.30 6.33 9.61
CA PRO A 350 0.12 7.71 9.15
C PRO A 350 1.41 8.21 8.46
N SER A 351 1.31 9.32 7.73
CA SER A 351 2.52 10.00 7.24
C SER A 351 3.30 10.61 8.40
N MET A 352 4.64 10.65 8.28
CA MET A 352 5.47 11.31 9.28
C MET A 352 5.14 12.81 9.38
N MET A 353 4.78 13.45 8.28
CA MET A 353 4.34 14.84 8.28
C MET A 353 3.15 15.07 9.20
N HIS A 354 2.10 14.24 9.12
CA HIS A 354 0.93 14.40 9.98
C HIS A 354 1.24 14.14 11.47
N VAL A 355 2.24 13.29 11.77
CA VAL A 355 2.74 13.11 13.13
C VAL A 355 3.45 14.38 13.63
N ILE A 356 4.31 14.97 12.81
CA ILE A 356 5.15 16.10 13.21
C ILE A 356 4.38 17.41 13.27
N ASP A 357 3.42 17.62 12.36
CA ASP A 357 2.59 18.83 12.34
C ASP A 357 1.37 18.75 13.27
N GLY A 358 1.17 17.60 13.92
CA GLY A 358 0.13 17.34 14.90
C GLY A 358 -1.26 17.08 14.31
N SER A 359 -1.42 16.95 12.99
CA SER A 359 -2.72 16.65 12.39
C SER A 359 -3.14 15.19 12.58
N TRP A 360 -2.20 14.26 12.74
CA TRP A 360 -2.51 12.91 13.20
C TRP A 360 -2.86 12.92 14.69
N GLN A 361 -4.09 12.53 14.99
CA GLN A 361 -4.61 12.40 16.34
C GLN A 361 -4.82 10.91 16.64
N PRO A 362 -3.95 10.26 17.45
CA PRO A 362 -4.09 8.84 17.76
C PRO A 362 -5.42 8.57 18.48
N ASN A 363 -6.08 7.49 18.09
CA ASN A 363 -7.31 7.06 18.74
C ASN A 363 -6.99 6.19 19.99
N ALA A 364 -8.03 5.73 20.70
CA ALA A 364 -7.85 4.90 21.89
C ALA A 364 -7.06 3.60 21.62
N HIS A 365 -7.17 3.07 20.39
CA HIS A 365 -6.46 1.87 19.97
C HIS A 365 -4.96 2.14 19.79
N ASP A 366 -4.60 3.22 19.10
CA ASP A 366 -3.21 3.69 18.97
C ASP A 366 -2.57 3.91 20.35
N VAL A 367 -3.27 4.64 21.23
CA VAL A 367 -2.81 4.92 22.61
C VAL A 367 -2.62 3.62 23.40
N GLY A 368 -3.57 2.68 23.31
CA GLY A 368 -3.45 1.36 23.94
C GLY A 368 -2.29 0.51 23.40
N ASN A 369 -1.83 0.81 22.18
CA ASN A 369 -0.66 0.22 21.56
C ASN A 369 0.64 1.01 21.78
N GLY A 370 0.60 2.08 22.59
CA GLY A 370 1.76 2.93 22.88
C GLY A 370 2.12 3.90 21.75
N LEU A 371 1.28 4.02 20.72
CA LEU A 371 1.48 4.89 19.57
C LEU A 371 0.93 6.28 19.90
N VAL A 372 1.77 7.12 20.50
CA VAL A 372 1.43 8.49 20.94
C VAL A 372 2.30 9.54 20.25
N PRO A 373 1.88 10.81 20.15
CA PRO A 373 2.66 11.82 19.42
C PRO A 373 4.04 12.02 20.03
N GLY A 374 5.08 11.97 19.19
CA GLY A 374 6.47 12.10 19.60
C GLY A 374 7.43 11.54 18.54
N PHE A 375 8.72 11.82 18.70
CA PHE A 375 9.76 11.31 17.78
C PHE A 375 9.80 9.78 17.70
N GLY A 376 9.45 9.06 18.77
CA GLY A 376 9.44 7.59 18.77
C GLY A 376 8.55 6.98 17.68
N VAL A 377 7.38 7.59 17.45
CA VAL A 377 6.43 7.11 16.43
C VAL A 377 7.00 7.29 15.01
N THR A 378 7.88 8.26 14.77
CA THR A 378 8.51 8.40 13.44
C THR A 378 9.50 7.28 13.16
N THR A 379 10.21 6.78 14.19
CA THR A 379 11.00 5.54 14.10
C THR A 379 10.11 4.33 13.81
N GLN A 380 8.96 4.23 14.48
CA GLN A 380 7.99 3.14 14.24
C GLN A 380 7.47 3.13 12.80
N ILE A 381 7.21 4.30 12.22
CA ILE A 381 6.79 4.44 10.81
C ILE A 381 7.90 3.93 9.88
N ILE A 382 9.14 4.36 10.10
CA ILE A 382 10.29 4.04 9.23
C ILE A 382 10.64 2.55 9.27
N ASN A 383 10.83 1.96 10.46
CA ASN A 383 11.36 0.60 10.58
C ASN A 383 10.87 -0.14 11.83
N GLY A 384 9.60 0.08 12.19
CA GLY A 384 9.02 -0.45 13.42
C GLY A 384 9.05 -1.97 13.59
N GLY A 385 9.00 -2.73 12.49
CA GLY A 385 9.09 -4.19 12.53
C GLY A 385 10.45 -4.72 12.99
N VAL A 386 11.49 -3.88 12.98
CA VAL A 386 12.87 -4.24 13.32
C VAL A 386 13.39 -3.50 14.55
N GLU A 387 13.02 -2.22 14.71
CA GLU A 387 13.64 -1.34 15.69
C GLU A 387 12.79 -1.09 16.95
N CYS A 388 11.54 -1.54 16.97
CA CYS A 388 10.56 -1.12 17.97
C CYS A 388 9.80 -2.29 18.59
N GLY A 389 9.06 -1.98 19.66
CA GLY A 389 8.49 -2.99 20.54
C GLY A 389 9.50 -3.47 21.58
N GLY A 390 9.27 -4.67 22.14
CA GLY A 390 10.13 -5.23 23.17
C GLY A 390 10.13 -4.45 24.50
N SER A 391 10.93 -4.92 25.47
CA SER A 391 11.05 -4.30 26.80
C SER A 391 12.17 -3.25 26.90
N SER A 392 13.02 -3.15 25.88
CA SER A 392 14.20 -2.27 25.85
C SER A 392 14.35 -1.61 24.49
N GLU A 393 14.98 -0.45 24.45
CA GLU A 393 15.20 0.28 23.19
C GLU A 393 16.28 -0.39 22.35
N HIS A 394 16.02 -0.64 21.06
CA HIS A 394 17.04 -1.13 20.15
C HIS A 394 18.13 -0.08 19.89
N LEU A 395 19.36 -0.52 19.61
CA LEU A 395 20.50 0.37 19.41
C LEU A 395 20.23 1.41 18.30
N GLN A 396 19.61 1.00 17.20
CA GLN A 396 19.26 1.88 16.08
C GLN A 396 18.28 2.97 16.52
N SER A 397 17.27 2.63 17.32
CA SER A 397 16.35 3.63 17.87
C SER A 397 17.05 4.54 18.89
N GLN A 398 17.95 4.01 19.75
CA GLN A 398 18.77 4.83 20.65
C GLN A 398 19.65 5.84 19.89
N ASN A 399 20.23 5.43 18.76
CA ASN A 399 21.00 6.31 17.89
C ASN A 399 20.11 7.43 17.32
N ARG A 400 18.93 7.10 16.78
CA ARG A 400 17.95 8.10 16.29
C ARG A 400 17.57 9.10 17.38
N ILE A 401 17.29 8.65 18.60
CA ILE A 401 16.98 9.53 19.75
C ILE A 401 18.14 10.49 20.01
N THR A 402 19.37 9.98 20.01
CA THR A 402 20.59 10.76 20.25
C THR A 402 20.77 11.83 19.17
N TYR A 403 20.61 11.43 17.91
CA TYR A 403 20.72 12.35 16.77
C TYR A 403 19.60 13.40 16.78
N TYR A 404 18.36 13.00 17.11
CA TYR A 404 17.23 13.92 17.22
C TYR A 404 17.43 14.95 18.32
N LYS A 405 17.90 14.57 19.51
CA LYS A 405 18.18 15.54 20.58
C LYS A 405 19.20 16.59 20.15
N ALA A 406 20.28 16.18 19.48
CA ALA A 406 21.30 17.09 19.00
C ALA A 406 20.79 18.00 17.86
N ALA A 407 20.05 17.44 16.90
CA ALA A 407 19.44 18.20 15.82
C ALA A 407 18.36 19.17 16.36
N ALA A 408 17.52 18.73 17.30
CA ALA A 408 16.52 19.57 17.96
C ALA A 408 17.18 20.74 18.68
N GLN A 409 18.29 20.52 19.39
CA GLN A 409 19.07 21.60 19.99
C GLN A 409 19.60 22.57 18.94
N TYR A 410 20.18 22.08 17.84
CA TYR A 410 20.69 22.91 16.75
C TYR A 410 19.59 23.79 16.13
N PHE A 411 18.42 23.22 15.89
CA PHE A 411 17.30 23.92 15.28
C PHE A 411 16.48 24.75 16.27
N ASN A 412 16.73 24.70 17.59
CA ASN A 412 15.88 25.29 18.63
C ASN A 412 14.45 24.71 18.64
N VAL A 413 14.34 23.38 18.53
CA VAL A 413 13.10 22.63 18.70
C VAL A 413 12.93 22.29 20.19
N PRO A 414 11.85 22.72 20.86
CA PRO A 414 11.55 22.28 22.21
C PRO A 414 11.32 20.76 22.24
N VAL A 415 11.95 20.08 23.20
CA VAL A 415 11.74 18.66 23.49
C VAL A 415 11.22 18.55 24.91
N PRO A 416 9.88 18.56 25.12
CA PRO A 416 9.28 18.43 26.44
C PRO A 416 9.70 17.14 27.13
N GLY A 417 9.83 17.16 28.47
CA GLY A 417 10.24 15.98 29.24
C GLY A 417 9.26 14.80 29.16
N ASN A 418 8.03 15.04 28.72
CA ASN A 418 7.00 14.04 28.49
C ASN A 418 6.88 13.61 27.01
N GLU A 419 7.70 14.12 26.09
CA GLU A 419 7.72 13.65 24.70
C GLU A 419 8.31 12.23 24.64
N VAL A 420 7.59 11.31 24.00
CA VAL A 420 8.07 9.94 23.80
C VAL A 420 9.03 9.91 22.62
N LEU A 421 10.33 9.83 22.90
CA LEU A 421 11.39 9.86 21.88
C LEU A 421 11.77 8.49 21.33
N GLY A 422 11.65 7.43 22.13
CA GLY A 422 11.92 6.05 21.71
C GLY A 422 10.66 5.31 21.31
N CYS A 423 10.83 4.11 20.77
CA CYS A 423 9.73 3.25 20.33
C CYS A 423 9.70 1.89 21.03
N LYS A 424 10.47 1.71 22.12
CA LYS A 424 10.31 0.53 22.99
C LYS A 424 8.87 0.40 23.48
N GLY A 425 8.36 -0.82 23.52
CA GLY A 425 7.00 -1.12 23.98
C GLY A 425 5.87 -0.67 23.04
N MET A 426 6.14 0.06 21.95
CA MET A 426 5.14 0.35 20.92
C MET A 426 4.77 -0.93 20.18
N LYS A 427 3.48 -1.21 20.00
CA LYS A 427 3.04 -2.27 19.07
C LYS A 427 3.06 -1.76 17.64
N GLN A 428 3.00 -2.68 16.68
CA GLN A 428 2.88 -2.33 15.27
C GLN A 428 1.59 -1.56 15.01
N PHE A 429 1.61 -0.68 14.01
CA PHE A 429 0.39 -0.10 13.46
C PHE A 429 -0.45 -1.21 12.84
N ASP A 430 -1.77 -1.11 12.99
CA ASP A 430 -2.74 -2.04 12.41
C ASP A 430 -4.04 -1.31 12.01
N GLU A 431 -4.99 -2.06 11.47
CA GLU A 431 -6.23 -1.55 10.90
C GLU A 431 -7.13 -0.81 11.91
N GLY A 432 -6.91 -0.97 13.22
CA GLY A 432 -7.65 -0.26 14.25
C GLY A 432 -7.13 1.16 14.52
N GLY A 433 -5.96 1.53 13.98
CA GLY A 433 -5.31 2.81 14.23
C GLY A 433 -5.88 3.98 13.41
N ALA A 434 -5.72 5.21 13.91
CA ALA A 434 -6.14 6.43 13.21
C ALA A 434 -5.35 6.70 11.91
N GLY A 435 -4.22 6.02 11.74
CA GLY A 435 -3.43 6.03 10.49
C GLY A 435 -3.94 5.07 9.41
N ALA A 436 -4.90 4.19 9.73
CA ALA A 436 -5.48 3.22 8.79
C ALA A 436 -6.51 3.85 7.84
N LEU A 437 -6.12 4.96 7.20
CA LEU A 437 -6.90 5.62 6.15
C LEU A 437 -7.05 4.65 4.96
N PRO A 438 -8.26 4.32 4.50
CA PRO A 438 -8.40 3.50 3.31
C PRO A 438 -8.09 4.34 2.07
N ILE A 439 -7.02 3.98 1.36
CA ILE A 439 -6.47 4.73 0.22
C ILE A 439 -6.38 3.91 -1.07
N TYR A 440 -6.97 2.72 -1.09
CA TYR A 440 -6.97 1.82 -2.24
C TYR A 440 -8.39 1.52 -2.68
N TRP A 441 -8.59 1.30 -3.97
CA TRP A 441 -9.86 0.88 -4.53
C TRP A 441 -9.90 -0.63 -4.69
N GLU A 442 -11.02 -1.24 -4.31
CA GLU A 442 -11.32 -2.66 -4.54
C GLU A 442 -12.78 -2.84 -4.95
N GLU A 443 -13.11 -3.97 -5.57
CA GLU A 443 -14.48 -4.33 -5.92
C GLU A 443 -15.44 -4.18 -4.74
N ASN A 444 -16.58 -3.51 -4.98
CA ASN A 444 -17.68 -3.52 -4.04
C ASN A 444 -18.62 -4.69 -4.34
N TYR A 445 -18.65 -5.69 -3.46
CA TYR A 445 -19.50 -6.87 -3.57
C TYR A 445 -20.96 -6.66 -3.13
N ASP A 446 -21.36 -5.42 -2.82
CA ASP A 446 -22.74 -5.12 -2.44
C ASP A 446 -23.74 -5.49 -3.55
N TRP A 447 -24.87 -6.07 -3.14
CA TRP A 447 -25.97 -6.40 -4.04
C TRP A 447 -26.83 -5.17 -4.34
N VAL A 448 -27.04 -4.88 -5.63
CA VAL A 448 -27.91 -3.78 -6.08
C VAL A 448 -29.10 -4.34 -6.86
N PRO A 449 -30.31 -4.32 -6.27
CA PRO A 449 -31.52 -4.74 -6.97
C PRO A 449 -31.73 -3.95 -8.27
N GLY A 450 -31.97 -4.65 -9.38
CA GLY A 450 -32.21 -4.05 -10.69
C GLY A 450 -30.97 -3.89 -11.57
N ASN A 451 -29.77 -4.09 -11.02
CA ASN A 451 -28.56 -4.21 -11.84
C ASN A 451 -28.45 -5.60 -12.46
N VAL A 452 -27.78 -5.69 -13.63
CA VAL A 452 -27.46 -6.97 -14.29
C VAL A 452 -26.66 -7.84 -13.32
N GLY A 453 -27.16 -9.06 -13.07
CA GLY A 453 -26.60 -9.97 -12.06
C GLY A 453 -26.54 -9.39 -10.63
N GLY A 454 -27.29 -8.32 -10.35
CA GLY A 454 -27.33 -7.56 -9.09
C GLY A 454 -25.99 -7.02 -8.60
N ARG A 455 -25.01 -6.85 -9.49
CA ARG A 455 -23.68 -6.32 -9.17
C ARG A 455 -23.75 -4.82 -8.82
N SER A 456 -22.83 -4.34 -7.98
CA SER A 456 -22.76 -2.91 -7.65
C SER A 456 -22.28 -2.04 -8.81
N TYR A 457 -21.40 -2.58 -9.67
CA TYR A 457 -20.64 -1.82 -10.67
C TYR A 457 -19.83 -0.66 -10.08
N GLN A 458 -19.41 -0.80 -8.83
CA GLN A 458 -18.67 0.21 -8.09
C GLN A 458 -17.46 -0.42 -7.40
N CYS A 459 -16.41 0.37 -7.28
CA CYS A 459 -15.35 0.09 -6.31
C CYS A 459 -15.61 0.79 -4.98
N LYS A 460 -14.95 0.34 -3.92
CA LYS A 460 -14.97 0.93 -2.58
C LYS A 460 -13.55 1.13 -2.05
N LEU A 461 -13.43 2.00 -1.05
CA LEU A 461 -12.16 2.24 -0.36
C LEU A 461 -11.82 1.07 0.58
N VAL A 462 -10.56 0.64 0.56
CA VAL A 462 -9.98 -0.37 1.45
C VAL A 462 -8.60 0.06 1.98
N THR A 463 -8.16 -0.58 3.07
CA THR A 463 -6.90 -0.27 3.78
C THR A 463 -5.71 -1.09 3.32
N TYR A 464 -5.94 -2.23 2.67
CA TYR A 464 -4.88 -3.06 2.08
C TYR A 464 -4.54 -2.63 0.66
N GLN A 465 -3.29 -2.86 0.26
CA GLN A 465 -2.81 -2.43 -1.06
C GLN A 465 -3.50 -3.20 -2.18
N THR A 466 -3.90 -2.47 -3.22
CA THR A 466 -4.42 -3.00 -4.49
C THR A 466 -3.70 -2.29 -5.65
N PRO A 467 -3.93 -2.69 -6.92
CA PRO A 467 -3.42 -1.96 -8.08
C PRO A 467 -3.88 -0.50 -8.19
N TYR A 468 -4.95 -0.12 -7.49
CA TYR A 468 -5.67 1.14 -7.70
C TYR A 468 -5.62 2.01 -6.45
N SER A 469 -5.10 3.23 -6.59
CA SER A 469 -4.97 4.14 -5.45
C SER A 469 -5.97 5.29 -5.50
N ALA A 470 -6.65 5.54 -4.39
CA ALA A 470 -7.46 6.75 -4.20
C ALA A 470 -6.63 8.04 -4.13
N LEU A 471 -5.31 7.92 -4.06
CA LEU A 471 -4.38 9.06 -4.15
C LEU A 471 -4.10 9.48 -5.59
N LYS A 472 -4.54 8.68 -6.57
CA LYS A 472 -4.33 8.90 -8.00
C LYS A 472 -5.69 9.14 -8.69
N PRO A 473 -5.90 10.31 -9.29
CA PRO A 473 -7.13 10.57 -10.04
C PRO A 473 -7.35 9.53 -11.14
N ALA A 474 -8.61 9.15 -11.35
CA ALA A 474 -9.07 8.16 -12.34
C ALA A 474 -8.74 6.69 -12.02
N ASP A 475 -8.01 6.38 -10.95
CA ASP A 475 -7.82 4.98 -10.55
C ASP A 475 -9.12 4.33 -10.07
N TYR A 476 -10.10 5.11 -9.63
CA TYR A 476 -11.45 4.59 -9.39
C TYR A 476 -12.06 4.01 -10.68
N VAL A 477 -11.95 4.74 -11.79
CA VAL A 477 -12.46 4.33 -13.10
C VAL A 477 -11.73 3.07 -13.57
N ASN A 478 -10.40 3.04 -13.41
CA ASN A 478 -9.59 1.87 -13.75
C ASN A 478 -9.98 0.63 -12.91
N CYS A 479 -10.26 0.83 -11.62
CA CYS A 479 -10.76 -0.24 -10.76
C CYS A 479 -12.10 -0.79 -11.27
N VAL A 480 -13.05 0.08 -11.63
CA VAL A 480 -14.36 -0.35 -12.14
C VAL A 480 -14.21 -1.14 -13.45
N ILE A 481 -13.41 -0.65 -14.40
CA ILE A 481 -13.17 -1.32 -15.68
C ILE A 481 -12.54 -2.70 -15.48
N ASP A 482 -11.57 -2.82 -14.58
CA ASP A 482 -10.89 -4.09 -14.30
C ASP A 482 -11.78 -5.11 -13.59
N LYS A 483 -12.55 -4.67 -12.58
CA LYS A 483 -13.37 -5.56 -11.76
C LYS A 483 -14.70 -5.93 -12.41
N PHE A 484 -15.19 -5.10 -13.33
CA PHE A 484 -16.45 -5.32 -14.04
C PHE A 484 -16.23 -5.28 -15.56
N PRO A 485 -15.74 -6.37 -16.17
CA PRO A 485 -15.34 -6.40 -17.58
C PRO A 485 -16.50 -6.20 -18.57
N ASN A 486 -17.75 -6.29 -18.11
CA ASN A 486 -18.94 -5.96 -18.90
C ASN A 486 -19.35 -4.48 -18.80
N VAL A 487 -18.63 -3.64 -18.05
CA VAL A 487 -18.89 -2.19 -18.02
C VAL A 487 -18.27 -1.53 -19.24
N GLU A 488 -19.10 -0.83 -20.02
CA GLU A 488 -18.68 0.07 -21.09
C GLU A 488 -18.75 1.52 -20.59
N VAL A 489 -17.60 2.16 -20.41
CA VAL A 489 -17.56 3.56 -20.00
C VAL A 489 -17.86 4.44 -21.21
N VAL A 490 -18.93 5.24 -21.12
CA VAL A 490 -19.38 6.17 -22.17
C VAL A 490 -19.14 7.62 -21.75
N GLU A 491 -18.87 8.52 -22.70
CA GLU A 491 -18.58 9.93 -22.42
C GLU A 491 -19.81 10.75 -21.98
#